data_AF-A0A933J0X9-F1
#
_entry.id   AF-A0A933J0X9-F1
#
_cell.length_a   1.000
_cell.length_b   1.000
_cell.length_c   1.000
_cell.angle_alpha   90.00
_cell.angle_beta   90.00
_cell.angle_gamma   90.00
#
_symmetry.space_group_name_H-M   'P 1'
#
loop_
_entity.id
_entity.type
_entity.pdbx_description
1 polymer ?
#
loop_
_entity_poly.entity_id
_entity_poly.type
_entity_poly.pdbx_seq_one_letter_code
_entity_poly.pdbx_strand_id
1 'polypeptide(L)'
;MRATAEKLADRLASVLQARRGLVTAIFFANDAAGEYGALTVWSSQEAVDEEATIVIPRLHDALAGISEHPPVIRLFQVYEPPVSPR
;
A
#
# COMPACT_ATOMS: atom_id res chain seq x y z
N MET A 1 16.26 -0.34 -10.10
CA MET A 1 15.13 0.18 -9.30
C MET A 1 14.67 -0.76 -8.21
N ARG A 2 14.53 -2.08 -8.47
CA ARG A 2 14.13 -3.09 -7.48
C ARG A 2 14.68 -2.90 -6.06
N ALA A 3 16.00 -2.86 -5.87
CA ALA A 3 16.58 -2.77 -4.52
C ALA A 3 16.16 -1.49 -3.75
N THR A 4 15.90 -0.39 -4.45
CA THR A 4 15.37 0.84 -3.85
C THR A 4 13.90 0.66 -3.47
N ALA A 5 13.10 0.05 -4.35
CA ALA A 5 11.69 -0.22 -4.10
C ALA A 5 11.48 -1.23 -2.96
N GLU A 6 12.31 -2.27 -2.87
CA GLU A 6 12.28 -3.25 -1.77
C GLU A 6 12.59 -2.58 -0.42
N LYS A 7 13.64 -1.73 -0.35
CA LYS A 7 13.93 -0.97 0.88
C LYS A 7 12.79 -0.04 1.29
N LEU A 8 12.08 0.54 0.32
CA LEU A 8 10.91 1.36 0.61
C LEU A 8 9.73 0.48 1.09
N ALA A 9 9.51 -0.67 0.45
CA ALA A 9 8.50 -1.64 0.84
C ALA A 9 8.74 -2.16 2.26
N ASP A 10 9.98 -2.48 2.65
CA ASP A 10 10.33 -2.93 4.00
C ASP A 10 9.97 -1.87 5.06
N ARG A 11 10.27 -0.60 4.78
CA ARG A 11 9.92 0.52 5.65
C ARG A 11 8.40 0.71 5.77
N LEU A 12 7.70 0.67 4.63
CA LEU A 12 6.24 0.78 4.60
C LEU A 12 5.58 -0.39 5.32
N ALA A 13 6.06 -1.61 5.11
CA ALA A 13 5.56 -2.82 5.76
C ALA A 13 5.65 -2.68 7.28
N SER A 14 6.79 -2.22 7.79
CA SER A 14 6.96 -1.99 9.23
C SER A 14 6.00 -0.94 9.79
N VAL A 15 5.75 0.16 9.05
CA VAL A 15 4.78 1.19 9.46
C VAL A 15 3.35 0.67 9.43
N LEU A 16 2.97 -0.01 8.34
CA LEU A 16 1.64 -0.55 8.11
C LEU A 16 1.28 -1.61 9.16
N GLN A 17 2.21 -2.52 9.49
CA GLN A 17 2.00 -3.56 10.51
C GLN A 17 1.70 -2.98 11.90
N ALA A 18 2.16 -1.77 12.21
CA ALA A 18 1.88 -1.10 13.46
C ALA A 18 0.50 -0.43 13.50
N ARG A 19 -0.27 -0.44 12.40
CA ARG A 19 -1.57 0.23 12.31
C ARG A 19 -2.71 -0.65 12.74
N ARG A 20 -3.61 -0.06 13.52
CA ARG A 20 -4.86 -0.67 13.90
C ARG A 20 -5.75 -0.79 12.65
N GLY A 21 -6.36 -1.96 12.47
CA GLY A 21 -7.30 -2.20 11.39
C GLY A 21 -6.67 -2.62 10.06
N LEU A 22 -5.33 -2.70 9.95
CA LEU A 22 -4.72 -3.39 8.81
C LEU A 22 -5.04 -4.88 8.88
N VAL A 23 -5.65 -5.42 7.82
CA VAL A 23 -5.93 -6.84 7.66
C VAL A 23 -4.77 -7.52 6.94
N THR A 24 -4.31 -6.94 5.84
CA THR A 24 -3.14 -7.43 5.10
C THR A 24 -2.49 -6.33 4.27
N ALA A 25 -1.21 -6.51 3.97
CA ALA A 25 -0.45 -5.71 3.03
C ALA A 25 0.32 -6.64 2.09
N ILE A 26 0.11 -6.48 0.79
CA ILE A 26 0.76 -7.25 -0.26
C ILE A 26 1.56 -6.28 -1.12
N PHE A 27 2.86 -6.52 -1.25
CA PHE A 27 3.76 -5.72 -2.09
C PHE A 27 4.04 -6.47 -3.39
N PHE A 28 4.07 -5.75 -4.50
CA PHE A 28 4.28 -6.33 -5.82
C PHE A 28 5.10 -5.40 -6.70
N ALA A 29 5.78 -6.01 -7.69
CA ALA A 29 6.67 -5.33 -8.60
C ALA A 29 6.50 -5.88 -10.02
N ASN A 30 6.50 -4.97 -11.00
CA ASN A 30 6.58 -5.26 -12.42
C ASN A 30 7.82 -4.56 -12.97
N ASP A 31 8.96 -5.25 -12.98
CA ASP A 31 10.23 -4.61 -13.40
C ASP A 31 10.26 -4.26 -14.88
N ALA A 32 9.53 -5.01 -15.71
CA ALA A 32 9.46 -4.74 -17.14
C ALA A 32 8.79 -3.40 -17.43
N ALA A 33 7.80 -3.02 -16.61
CA ALA A 33 7.15 -1.70 -16.68
C ALA A 33 7.79 -0.66 -15.75
N GLY A 34 8.70 -1.08 -14.85
CA GLY A 34 9.26 -0.20 -13.82
C GLY A 34 8.27 0.18 -12.72
N GLU A 35 7.17 -0.56 -12.56
CA GLU A 35 6.09 -0.26 -11.62
C GLU A 35 6.23 -1.06 -10.32
N TYR A 36 6.00 -0.40 -9.19
CA TYR A 36 6.06 -0.99 -7.86
C TYR A 36 4.87 -0.49 -7.05
N GLY A 37 4.23 -1.37 -6.30
CA GLY A 37 3.00 -1.02 -5.60
C GLY A 37 2.72 -1.89 -4.38
N ALA A 38 1.67 -1.49 -3.67
CA ALA A 38 1.14 -2.23 -2.54
C ALA A 38 -0.39 -2.28 -2.62
N LEU A 39 -0.96 -3.41 -2.23
CA LEU A 39 -2.37 -3.61 -1.95
C LEU A 39 -2.53 -3.77 -0.45
N THR A 40 -3.28 -2.88 0.18
CA THR A 40 -3.62 -2.99 1.60
C THR A 40 -5.12 -3.21 1.75
N VAL A 41 -5.47 -4.09 2.69
CA VAL A 41 -6.87 -4.34 3.08
C VAL A 41 -7.04 -3.90 4.51
N TRP A 42 -8.13 -3.19 4.77
CA TRP A 42 -8.42 -2.57 6.06
C TRP A 42 -9.78 -3.04 6.58
N SER A 43 -9.93 -3.10 7.89
CA SER A 43 -11.14 -3.58 8.56
C SER A 43 -12.30 -2.59 8.48
N SER A 44 -12.04 -1.31 8.22
CA SER A 44 -13.04 -0.26 8.13
C SER A 44 -12.56 0.92 7.29
N GLN A 45 -13.52 1.73 6.80
CA GLN A 45 -13.23 3.00 6.12
C GLN A 45 -12.49 3.98 7.04
N GLU A 46 -12.87 4.06 8.31
CA GLU A 46 -12.23 4.93 9.30
C GLU A 46 -10.73 4.61 9.47
N ALA A 47 -10.36 3.33 9.49
CA ALA A 47 -8.95 2.94 9.56
C ALA A 47 -8.16 3.37 8.31
N VAL A 48 -8.79 3.36 7.13
CA VAL A 48 -8.19 3.89 5.89
C VAL A 48 -8.01 5.40 5.98
N ASP A 49 -9.02 6.13 6.44
CA ASP A 49 -8.99 7.59 6.48
C ASP A 49 -7.92 8.09 7.47
N GLU A 50 -7.83 7.47 8.65
CA GLU A 50 -6.75 7.73 9.60
C GLU A 50 -5.37 7.48 8.98
N GLU A 51 -5.18 6.35 8.30
CA GLU A 51 -3.90 6.03 7.70
C GLU A 51 -3.56 6.93 6.52
N ALA A 52 -4.55 7.32 5.71
CA ALA A 52 -4.37 8.20 4.58
C ALA A 52 -3.75 9.55 5.00
N THR A 53 -4.13 10.07 6.17
CA THR A 53 -3.55 11.31 6.70
C THR A 53 -2.07 11.19 7.09
N ILE A 54 -1.56 9.99 7.37
CA ILE A 54 -0.19 9.80 7.88
C ILE A 54 0.73 9.19 6.83
N VAL A 55 0.27 8.15 6.12
CA VAL A 55 1.12 7.38 5.19
C VAL A 55 1.20 8.02 3.82
N ILE A 56 0.13 8.64 3.30
CA ILE A 56 0.18 9.27 1.99
C ILE A 56 1.25 10.38 1.95
N PRO A 57 1.31 11.33 2.92
CA PRO A 57 2.37 12.34 2.92
C PRO A 57 3.77 11.74 3.02
N ARG A 58 3.97 10.75 3.90
CA ARG A 58 5.27 10.06 4.05
C ARG A 58 5.68 9.31 2.80
N LEU A 59 4.71 8.74 2.07
CA LEU A 59 4.96 8.06 0.81
C LEU A 59 5.38 9.05 -0.27
N HIS A 60 4.71 10.20 -0.36
CA HIS A 60 5.11 11.28 -1.27
C HIS A 60 6.54 11.75 -0.97
N ASP A 61 6.86 12.01 0.29
CA ASP A 61 8.21 12.45 0.69
C ASP A 61 9.27 11.38 0.38
N ALA A 62 8.97 10.11 0.66
CA ALA A 62 9.90 9.01 0.42
C ALA A 62 10.12 8.73 -1.08
N LEU A 63 9.14 9.05 -1.92
CA LEU A 63 9.21 8.88 -3.38
C LEU A 63 9.72 10.13 -4.11
N ALA A 64 9.89 11.25 -3.40
CA ALA A 64 10.45 12.47 -3.96
C ALA A 64 11.87 12.22 -4.47
N GLY A 65 12.09 12.46 -5.77
CA GLY A 65 13.38 12.21 -6.43
C GLY A 65 13.70 10.73 -6.73
N ILE A 66 12.78 9.81 -6.43
CA ILE A 66 12.88 8.38 -6.82
C ILE A 66 11.92 8.06 -7.95
N SER A 67 10.68 8.56 -7.87
CA SER A 67 9.64 8.32 -8.86
C SER A 67 9.58 9.43 -9.91
N GLU A 68 9.32 9.06 -11.17
CA GLU A 68 9.10 10.03 -12.25
C GLU A 68 7.74 10.74 -12.12
N HIS A 69 6.79 10.09 -11.46
CA HIS A 69 5.42 10.57 -11.27
C HIS A 69 4.97 10.33 -9.82
N PRO A 70 4.06 11.17 -9.28
CA PRO A 70 3.47 10.93 -7.97
C PRO A 70 2.81 9.55 -7.88
N PRO A 71 2.79 8.92 -6.69
CA PRO A 71 2.12 7.65 -6.50
C PRO A 71 0.63 7.73 -6.89
N VAL A 72 0.17 6.76 -7.66
CA VAL A 72 -1.25 6.60 -7.98
C VAL A 72 -1.91 5.79 -6.88
N ILE A 73 -2.80 6.42 -6.11
CA ILE A 73 -3.53 5.78 -5.02
C ILE A 73 -5.00 5.64 -5.42
N ARG A 74 -5.59 4.48 -5.12
CA ARG A 74 -7.01 4.18 -5.34
C ARG A 74 -7.56 3.45 -4.13
N LEU A 75 -8.80 3.77 -3.78
CA LEU A 75 -9.53 3.11 -2.70
C LEU A 75 -10.77 2.43 -3.28
N PHE A 76 -11.01 1.21 -2.83
CA PHE A 76 -12.15 0.39 -3.24
C PHE A 76 -12.79 -0.26 -2.01
N GLN A 77 -14.11 -0.44 -2.07
CA GLN A 77 -14.80 -1.33 -1.14
C GLN A 77 -14.54 -2.78 -1.56
N VAL A 78 -14.13 -3.61 -0.60
CA VAL A 78 -13.88 -5.03 -0.84
C VAL A 78 -15.23 -5.75 -0.95
N TYR A 79 -15.44 -6.46 -2.06
CA TYR A 79 -16.58 -7.36 -2.23
C TYR A 79 -16.17 -8.78 -1.86
N GLU A 80 -16.83 -9.35 -0.87
CA GLU A 80 -16.68 -10.76 -0.49
C GLU A 80 -17.80 -11.59 -1.13
N PRO A 81 -17.50 -12.45 -2.11
CA PRO A 81 -18.51 -13.29 -2.70
C PRO A 81 -19.01 -14.30 -1.66
N PRO A 82 -20.31 -14.67 -1.71
CA PRO A 82 -20.83 -15.70 -0.83
C PRO A 82 -20.06 -17.01 -1.08
N VAL A 83 -19.41 -17.51 -0.03
CA VAL A 83 -18.66 -18.76 -0.10
C VAL A 83 -19.69 -19.89 -0.22
N SER A 84 -19.78 -20.53 -1.39
CA SER A 84 -20.52 -21.80 -1.47
C SER A 84 -19.78 -22.83 -0.61
N PRO A 85 -20.45 -23.46 0.38
CA PRO A 85 -19.81 -24.49 1.19
C PRO A 85 -19.34 -25.62 0.27
N ARG A 86 -18.07 -26.00 0.42
CA ARG A 86 -17.50 -27.21 -0.19
C ARG A 86 -17.97 -28.45 0.56
#